data_AF-A0A0G0GYW3-F1
#
_entry.id   AF-A0A0G0GYW3-F1
#
_cell.length_a   1.000
_cell.length_b   1.000
_cell.length_c   1.000
_cell.angle_alpha   90.00
_cell.angle_beta   90.00
_cell.angle_gamma   90.00
#
_symmetry.space_group_name_H-M   'P 1'
#
loop_
_entity.id
_entity.type
_entity.pdbx_description
1 polymer ?
#
loop_
_entity_poly.entity_id
_entity_poly.type
_entity_poly.pdbx_seq_one_letter_code
_entity_poly.pdbx_strand_id
1 'polypeptide(L)'
;EKNESEFSEPVTINYKKSGPELSIEAPRDGESVSGPSPYNISGKTEQDTTVTVNDFQAIISGETWSYALTLKDGENEIKVVSVDLAGNKTEKIIKINYSP
;
A
#
# COMPACT_ATOMS: atom_id res chain seq x y z
N GLU A 1 21.12 27.31 -20.75
CA GLU A 1 20.51 25.98 -20.80
C GLU A 1 21.03 25.13 -19.67
N LYS A 2 20.15 24.60 -18.81
CA LYS A 2 20.12 23.23 -18.29
C LYS A 2 18.75 23.00 -17.66
N ASN A 3 17.89 22.33 -18.42
CA ASN A 3 16.62 21.80 -17.95
C ASN A 3 16.92 20.51 -17.19
N GLU A 4 16.73 20.51 -15.88
CA GLU A 4 16.76 19.29 -15.06
C GLU A 4 15.43 19.25 -14.29
N SER A 5 14.53 18.41 -14.78
CA SER A 5 13.31 17.98 -14.09
C SER A 5 13.71 16.77 -13.26
N GLU A 6 13.77 16.86 -11.93
CA GLU A 6 14.05 15.67 -11.11
C GLU A 6 13.11 15.56 -9.92
N PHE A 7 12.26 14.54 -10.06
CA PHE A 7 11.49 13.80 -9.05
C PHE A 7 10.47 14.55 -8.21
N SER A 8 9.20 14.39 -8.59
CA SER A 8 8.04 14.76 -7.80
C SER A 8 8.09 14.08 -6.43
N GLU A 9 8.12 14.87 -5.36
CA GLU A 9 7.84 14.41 -4.00
C GLU A 9 6.53 13.60 -4.03
N PRO A 10 6.46 12.38 -3.49
CA PRO A 10 5.23 11.59 -3.54
C PRO A 10 4.13 12.42 -2.89
N VAL A 11 3.10 12.74 -3.68
CA VAL A 11 1.92 13.47 -3.23
C VAL A 11 1.34 12.69 -2.08
N THR A 12 1.60 13.14 -0.85
CA THR A 12 0.95 12.59 0.33
C THR A 12 -0.48 13.11 0.25
N ILE A 13 -1.36 12.32 -0.35
CA ILE A 13 -2.80 12.59 -0.42
C ILE A 13 -3.32 12.59 1.03
N ASN A 14 -3.18 13.73 1.70
CA ASN A 14 -3.84 14.03 2.97
C ASN A 14 -5.30 14.35 2.68
N TYR A 15 -6.05 13.36 2.21
CA TYR A 15 -7.51 13.47 2.07
C TYR A 15 -8.11 13.33 3.47
N LYS A 16 -8.24 14.46 4.18
CA LYS A 16 -8.94 14.53 5.47
C LYS A 16 -10.45 14.41 5.23
N LYS A 17 -10.91 13.16 5.13
CA LYS A 17 -12.27 12.70 5.34
C LYS A 17 -12.08 11.40 6.13
N SER A 18 -12.37 11.42 7.43
CA SER A 18 -11.97 10.37 8.38
C SER A 18 -12.49 9.00 7.95
N GLY A 19 -11.72 8.29 7.12
CA GLY A 19 -11.98 6.93 6.72
C GLY A 19 -11.49 5.95 7.78
N PRO A 20 -11.64 4.64 7.53
CA PRO A 20 -11.18 3.62 8.46
C PRO A 20 -9.67 3.74 8.71
N GLU A 21 -9.23 3.33 9.90
CA GLU A 21 -7.80 3.22 10.17
C GLU A 21 -7.16 2.24 9.18
N LEU A 22 -6.06 2.64 8.56
CA LEU A 22 -5.27 1.81 7.65
C LEU A 22 -3.80 2.03 7.93
N SER A 23 -3.08 0.96 8.21
CA SER A 23 -1.64 0.95 8.43
C SER A 23 -1.01 -0.19 7.65
N ILE A 24 0.18 0.05 7.09
CA ILE A 24 0.97 -0.97 6.41
C ILE A 24 2.14 -1.29 7.33
N GLU A 25 2.19 -2.53 7.84
CA GLU A 25 3.25 -2.96 8.75
C GLU A 25 4.48 -3.46 7.97
N ALA A 26 4.25 -4.17 6.87
CA ALA A 26 5.31 -4.64 5.98
C ALA A 26 4.79 -4.76 4.53
N PRO A 27 5.54 -4.29 3.53
CA PRO A 27 6.80 -3.53 3.64
C PRO A 27 6.54 -2.05 3.99
N ARG A 28 7.58 -1.33 4.44
CA ARG A 28 7.50 0.12 4.66
C ARG A 28 7.67 0.90 3.36
N ASP A 29 7.21 2.15 3.35
CA ASP A 29 7.45 3.07 2.24
C ASP A 29 8.95 3.34 2.05
N GLY A 30 9.42 3.20 0.80
CA GLY A 30 10.82 3.29 0.41
C GLY A 30 11.65 2.05 0.74
N GLU A 31 11.06 0.99 1.29
CA GLU A 31 11.83 -0.18 1.73
C GLU A 31 12.35 -1.00 0.54
N SER A 32 13.57 -1.50 0.66
CA SER A 32 14.15 -2.45 -0.29
C SER A 32 13.89 -3.87 0.21
N VAL A 33 13.13 -4.63 -0.54
CA VAL A 33 12.75 -6.01 -0.21
C VAL A 33 13.43 -6.99 -1.15
N SER A 34 13.98 -8.05 -0.61
CA SER A 34 14.61 -9.13 -1.38
C SER A 34 14.14 -10.47 -0.86
N GLY A 35 13.79 -11.41 -1.76
CA GLY A 35 13.28 -12.72 -1.36
C GLY A 35 12.34 -13.34 -2.39
N PRO A 36 11.64 -14.43 -2.01
CA PRO A 36 10.75 -15.13 -2.92
C PRO A 36 9.53 -14.28 -3.29
N SER A 37 9.17 -14.29 -4.59
CA SER A 37 7.91 -13.76 -5.10
C SER A 37 6.90 -14.91 -5.22
N PRO A 38 5.65 -14.77 -4.71
CA PRO A 38 5.01 -13.54 -4.26
C PRO A 38 5.42 -13.10 -2.85
N TYR A 39 5.58 -11.79 -2.67
CA TYR A 39 5.89 -11.17 -1.38
C TYR A 39 4.61 -10.91 -0.59
N ASN A 40 4.59 -11.28 0.68
CA ASN A 40 3.43 -11.06 1.53
C ASN A 40 3.46 -9.66 2.14
N ILE A 41 2.55 -8.82 1.68
CA ILE A 41 2.27 -7.51 2.26
C ILE A 41 1.29 -7.73 3.41
N SER A 42 1.53 -7.07 4.53
CA SER A 42 0.66 -7.13 5.70
C SER A 42 0.51 -5.76 6.35
N GLY A 43 -0.63 -5.57 6.98
CA GLY A 43 -0.90 -4.38 7.75
C GLY A 43 -2.10 -4.52 8.64
N LYS A 44 -2.53 -3.39 9.18
CA LYS A 44 -3.71 -3.30 10.03
C LYS A 44 -4.75 -2.40 9.40
N THR A 45 -6.01 -2.72 9.65
CA THR A 45 -7.17 -1.97 9.22
C THR A 45 -8.24 -2.02 10.29
N GLU A 46 -9.21 -1.12 10.23
CA GLU A 46 -10.38 -1.17 11.09
C GLU A 46 -11.26 -2.42 10.82
N GLN A 47 -12.00 -2.88 11.83
CA GLN A 47 -12.94 -4.00 11.67
C GLN A 47 -14.07 -3.65 10.68
N ASP A 48 -14.65 -4.68 10.05
CA ASP A 48 -15.74 -4.53 9.07
C ASP A 48 -15.40 -3.64 7.86
N THR A 49 -14.11 -3.55 7.51
CA THR A 49 -13.64 -2.84 6.31
C THR A 49 -13.25 -3.81 5.21
N THR A 50 -13.17 -3.29 3.99
CA THR A 50 -12.60 -3.99 2.83
C THR A 50 -11.29 -3.32 2.44
N VAL A 51 -10.23 -4.11 2.35
CA VAL A 51 -8.89 -3.66 1.95
C VAL A 51 -8.60 -4.23 0.57
N THR A 52 -8.10 -3.37 -0.29
CA THR A 52 -7.65 -3.70 -1.64
C THR A 52 -6.21 -3.26 -1.81
N VAL A 53 -5.40 -4.09 -2.47
CA VAL A 53 -3.99 -3.86 -2.79
C VAL A 53 -3.84 -3.90 -4.30
N ASN A 54 -3.46 -2.79 -4.93
CA ASN A 54 -3.40 -2.62 -6.38
C ASN A 54 -4.70 -3.06 -7.08
N ASP A 55 -5.84 -2.62 -6.54
CA ASP A 55 -7.20 -2.97 -6.98
C ASP A 55 -7.60 -4.45 -6.77
N PHE A 56 -6.76 -5.28 -6.15
CA PHE A 56 -7.08 -6.65 -5.76
C PHE A 56 -7.53 -6.74 -4.31
N GLN A 57 -8.54 -7.56 -4.00
CA GLN A 57 -9.01 -7.74 -2.63
C GLN A 57 -7.98 -8.48 -1.76
N ALA A 58 -7.63 -7.89 -0.62
CA ALA A 58 -6.77 -8.50 0.38
C ALA A 58 -7.57 -9.40 1.33
N ILE A 59 -6.88 -10.34 1.97
CA ILE A 59 -7.47 -11.20 3.00
C ILE A 59 -7.44 -10.42 4.31
N ILE A 60 -8.59 -10.28 4.96
CA ILE A 60 -8.72 -9.62 6.25
C ILE A 60 -9.08 -10.66 7.29
N SER A 61 -8.38 -10.62 8.42
CA SER A 61 -8.60 -11.48 9.58
C SER A 61 -8.69 -10.59 10.83
N GLY A 62 -9.91 -10.19 11.17
CA GLY A 62 -10.17 -9.21 12.24
C GLY A 62 -9.69 -7.83 11.85
N GLU A 63 -8.65 -7.34 12.52
CA GLU A 63 -8.03 -6.01 12.29
C GLU A 63 -6.74 -6.09 11.48
N THR A 64 -6.32 -7.30 11.09
CA THR A 64 -5.11 -7.52 10.30
C THR A 64 -5.49 -7.89 8.88
N TRP A 65 -4.76 -7.37 7.90
CA TRP A 65 -4.90 -7.75 6.51
C TRP A 65 -3.58 -8.24 5.94
N SER A 66 -3.66 -9.15 4.99
CA SER A 66 -2.51 -9.66 4.25
C SER A 66 -2.85 -9.92 2.79
N TYR A 67 -1.85 -9.72 1.94
CA TYR A 67 -1.97 -9.95 0.52
C TYR A 67 -0.63 -10.37 -0.08
N ALA A 68 -0.63 -11.47 -0.82
CA ALA A 68 0.54 -11.95 -1.54
C ALA A 68 0.62 -11.26 -2.92
N LEU A 69 1.44 -10.22 -3.02
CA LEU A 69 1.67 -9.50 -4.27
C LEU A 69 2.89 -10.07 -4.99
N THR A 70 2.73 -10.37 -6.28
CA THR A 70 3.87 -10.72 -7.13
C THR A 70 4.63 -9.45 -7.47
N LEU A 71 5.82 -9.30 -6.89
CA LEU A 71 6.70 -8.16 -7.16
C LEU A 71 7.52 -8.41 -8.43
N LYS A 72 7.79 -7.32 -9.15
CA LYS A 72 8.70 -7.29 -10.31
C LYS A 72 10.03 -6.71 -9.87
N ASP A 73 11.11 -7.14 -10.50
CA ASP A 73 12.44 -6.53 -10.28
C ASP A 73 12.39 -5.01 -10.47
N GLY A 74 12.93 -4.26 -9.51
CA GLY A 74 12.93 -2.79 -9.47
C GLY A 74 11.85 -2.16 -8.58
N GLU A 75 11.46 -0.91 -8.89
CA GLU A 75 10.45 -0.17 -8.13
C GLU A 75 9.05 -0.76 -8.35
N ASN A 76 8.35 -1.09 -7.26
CA ASN A 76 6.96 -1.50 -7.26
C ASN A 76 6.15 -0.50 -6.44
N GLU A 77 5.16 0.11 -7.08
CA GLU A 77 4.16 0.93 -6.40
C GLU A 77 3.03 0.02 -5.90
N ILE A 78 2.74 0.13 -4.60
CA ILE A 78 1.69 -0.63 -3.93
C ILE A 78 0.67 0.37 -3.42
N LYS A 79 -0.51 0.34 -4.02
CA LYS A 79 -1.66 1.13 -3.60
C LYS A 79 -2.57 0.29 -2.72
N VAL A 80 -2.72 0.67 -1.46
CA VAL A 80 -3.63 0.03 -0.51
C VAL A 80 -4.80 0.95 -0.25
N VAL A 81 -6.03 0.46 -0.46
CA VAL A 81 -7.26 1.21 -0.21
C VAL A 81 -8.15 0.41 0.74
N SER A 82 -8.46 1.00 1.89
CA SER A 82 -9.45 0.50 2.84
C SER A 82 -10.77 1.23 2.67
N VAL A 83 -11.89 0.52 2.72
CA VAL A 83 -13.24 1.04 2.56
C VAL A 83 -14.13 0.51 3.67
N ASP A 84 -14.81 1.38 4.40
CA ASP A 84 -15.76 0.99 5.45
C ASP A 84 -17.18 0.72 4.92
N LEU A 85 -18.07 0.20 5.78
CA LEU A 85 -19.48 -0.05 5.46
C LEU A 85 -20.27 1.23 5.11
N ALA A 86 -19.85 2.40 5.59
CA ALA A 86 -20.47 3.68 5.31
C ALA A 86 -20.00 4.30 3.98
N GLY A 87 -19.01 3.68 3.34
CA GLY A 87 -18.41 4.12 2.08
C GLY A 87 -17.27 5.14 2.23
N ASN A 88 -16.75 5.39 3.43
CA ASN A 88 -15.51 6.16 3.58
C ASN A 88 -14.33 5.30 3.15
N LYS A 89 -13.34 5.94 2.55
CA LYS A 89 -12.17 5.28 1.99
C LYS A 89 -10.91 5.92 2.52
N THR A 90 -9.93 5.08 2.85
CA THR A 90 -8.58 5.48 3.23
C THR A 90 -7.61 4.87 2.23
N GLU A 91 -6.84 5.71 1.56
CA GLU A 91 -5.84 5.28 0.59
C GLU A 91 -4.42 5.54 1.11
N LYS A 92 -3.55 4.56 0.91
CA LYS A 92 -2.11 4.66 1.16
C LYS A 92 -1.37 4.12 -0.04
N ILE A 93 -0.39 4.87 -0.51
CA ILE A 93 0.50 4.44 -1.58
C ILE A 93 1.88 4.33 -0.96
N ILE A 94 2.52 3.18 -1.16
CA ILE A 94 3.92 2.98 -0.79
C ILE A 94 4.71 2.53 -2.01
N LYS A 95 5.97 2.92 -2.04
CA LYS A 95 6.90 2.47 -3.07
C LYS A 95 7.95 1.58 -2.44
N ILE A 96 8.23 0.44 -3.05
CA ILE A 96 9.29 -0.46 -2.59
C ILE A 96 10.20 -0.84 -3.74
N ASN A 97 11.45 -1.15 -3.43
CA ASN A 97 12.39 -1.67 -4.42
C ASN A 97 12.56 -3.17 -4.20
N TYR A 98 12.11 -3.98 -5.15
CA TYR A 98 12.27 -5.43 -5.10
C TYR A 98 13.48 -5.87 -5.90
N SER A 99 14.33 -6.70 -5.28
CA SER A 99 15.41 -7.41 -5.95
C SER A 99 15.23 -8.92 -5.73
N PRO A 100 15.16 -9.73 -6.80
CA PRO A 100 15.03 -11.19 -6.69
C PRO A 100 16.27 -11.87 -6.09
#